data_AF-A0A8R7TU59-F1
#
_entry.id   AF-A0A8R7TU59-F1
#
_cell.length_a   1.000
_cell.length_b   1.000
_cell.length_c   1.000
_cell.angle_alpha   90.00
_cell.angle_beta   90.00
_cell.angle_gamma   90.00
#
_symmetry.space_group_name_H-M   'P 1'
#
loop_
_entity.id
_entity.type
_entity.pdbx_description
1 polymer ?
#
loop_
_entity_poly.entity_id
_entity_poly.type
_entity_poly.pdbx_seq_one_letter_code
_entity_poly.pdbx_strand_id
1 'polypeptide(L)'
;MAEPFVHAVLFLLLAITSLPISMASLHKLRLSASEVAAIEERAPPPPDQPTTFFEVDRPHRPPPGSFGPCSTVLLSHSFAYTYTKPPVTAAYSPPPCLAAAGGHASLISLAVLEWRAACRGVQYDRIFGVWLGGAELLRGCTAEPRRNGIEWSVSKDVTKYTSLLAARNPSTISVYLGNVVDEQYTGVYHANLTLHLYFRHPPQPPHPGLGPADVIVPVSQSLPLNDGLWFQIQNGEDVGSASLAVPTNAYRAVLEVYLSYHAHDEFWYTNTINSHGPFREVTVSIDGDLVGAVWPFPVIYTGGINPLLWRPITGIGSFSLPSYDIEITPFLEKLLDGKAHKFDLSVTNAQDSWLIDANLHLWLDPRGAPTTAGITSYDAPPLDTTTAFRPDGPGTEFYYTTAFRRISATGWVQTPSYGKITATWTQRLSYDNTNEVQDDSQQVVNQTTEAYSGVHVSDRGGIAYSQVAQQSFRLDVFVGVVNEEFNGSYTVARDVRLGFAEERVA
;
A
#
# COMPACT_ATOMS: atom_id res chain seq x y z
N MET A 1 60.98 -20.92 62.62
CA MET A 1 62.12 -21.87 62.56
C MET A 1 61.54 -23.22 62.18
N ALA A 2 62.12 -23.87 61.18
CA ALA A 2 61.83 -25.23 60.69
C ALA A 2 60.57 -25.44 59.81
N GLU A 3 60.83 -25.60 58.50
CA GLU A 3 60.24 -26.66 57.67
C GLU A 3 60.91 -28.02 58.02
N PRO A 4 60.35 -29.23 57.73
CA PRO A 4 60.01 -29.67 56.35
C PRO A 4 58.88 -30.73 56.14
N PHE A 5 58.50 -30.89 54.86
CA PHE A 5 58.07 -32.10 54.10
C PHE A 5 57.25 -33.23 54.75
N VAL A 6 56.11 -33.60 54.14
CA VAL A 6 55.85 -34.92 53.48
C VAL A 6 54.63 -34.81 52.51
N HIS A 7 54.83 -35.24 51.26
CA HIS A 7 53.78 -35.47 50.24
C HIS A 7 53.03 -36.80 50.50
N ALA A 8 51.71 -36.84 50.29
CA ALA A 8 51.01 -37.96 49.62
C ALA A 8 49.50 -37.70 49.41
N VAL A 9 49.13 -37.61 48.12
CA VAL A 9 47.92 -38.22 47.50
C VAL A 9 46.53 -37.84 48.04
N LEU A 10 45.84 -36.92 47.34
CA LEU A 10 44.50 -37.16 46.74
C LEU A 10 44.08 -35.96 45.86
N PHE A 11 44.59 -35.91 44.63
CA PHE A 11 44.06 -35.08 43.56
C PHE A 11 43.19 -35.96 42.68
N LEU A 12 41.86 -35.86 42.78
CA LEU A 12 40.95 -35.92 41.62
C LEU A 12 39.49 -35.68 42.07
N LEU A 13 38.78 -34.87 41.26
CA LEU A 13 37.33 -34.69 41.21
C LEU A 13 36.69 -33.82 42.31
N LEU A 14 36.67 -32.51 42.10
CA LEU A 14 35.51 -31.62 42.32
C LEU A 14 35.88 -30.17 41.96
N ALA A 15 35.90 -29.86 40.67
CA ALA A 15 35.85 -28.49 40.15
C ALA A 15 34.72 -28.44 39.11
N ILE A 16 33.49 -28.37 39.62
CA ILE A 16 32.27 -28.22 38.84
C ILE A 16 32.14 -26.73 38.48
N THR A 17 32.43 -26.44 37.21
CA THR A 17 31.85 -25.41 36.33
C THR A 17 31.66 -23.99 36.88
N SER A 18 32.68 -23.14 36.70
CA SER A 18 32.48 -21.72 36.39
C SER A 18 32.25 -21.57 34.88
N LEU A 19 30.99 -21.58 34.44
CA LEU A 19 30.63 -21.20 33.07
C LEU A 19 30.81 -19.69 32.89
N PRO A 20 31.53 -19.22 31.85
CA PRO A 20 31.52 -17.81 31.51
C PRO A 20 30.14 -17.47 30.92
N ILE A 21 29.48 -16.47 31.49
CA ILE A 21 28.30 -15.85 30.87
C ILE A 21 28.82 -15.10 29.64
N SER A 22 28.79 -15.76 28.48
CA SER A 22 28.93 -15.10 27.20
C SER A 22 27.64 -14.30 26.98
N MET A 23 27.69 -12.99 27.22
CA MET A 23 26.72 -12.10 26.60
C MET A 23 26.96 -12.16 25.10
N ALA A 24 26.18 -12.99 24.41
CA ALA A 24 26.17 -13.02 22.96
C ALA A 24 25.78 -11.64 22.46
N SER A 25 26.78 -10.89 22.02
CA SER A 25 26.58 -9.70 21.22
C SER A 25 25.82 -10.14 19.96
N LEU A 26 24.66 -9.54 19.69
CA LEU A 26 23.94 -9.60 18.42
C LEU A 26 24.79 -8.92 17.33
N HIS A 27 25.95 -9.50 17.01
CA HIS A 27 26.68 -9.19 15.81
C HIS A 27 25.89 -9.78 14.65
N LYS A 28 25.29 -8.88 13.87
CA LYS A 28 24.84 -9.02 12.48
C LYS A 28 25.25 -10.35 11.83
N LEU A 29 24.39 -11.36 11.92
CA LEU A 29 24.36 -12.45 10.95
C LEU A 29 23.73 -11.90 9.67
N ARG A 30 24.48 -11.08 8.94
CA ARG A 30 24.19 -10.84 7.52
C ARG A 30 24.94 -11.90 6.75
N LEU A 31 24.26 -13.01 6.48
CA LEU A 31 24.74 -13.96 5.48
C LEU A 31 24.75 -13.22 4.13
N SER A 32 25.88 -13.29 3.44
CA SER A 32 25.98 -12.89 2.04
C SER A 32 25.17 -13.83 1.16
N ALA A 33 24.77 -13.38 -0.03
CA ALA A 33 24.04 -14.20 -0.99
C ALA A 33 24.81 -15.49 -1.35
N SER A 34 26.15 -15.44 -1.37
CA SER A 34 27.00 -16.61 -1.60
C SER A 34 26.97 -17.61 -0.45
N GLU A 35 26.87 -17.15 0.81
CA GLU A 35 26.72 -18.04 1.97
C GLU A 35 25.34 -18.70 2.00
N VAL A 36 24.29 -17.98 1.62
CA VAL A 36 22.94 -18.55 1.48
C VAL A 36 22.92 -19.60 0.37
N ALA A 37 23.47 -19.30 -0.81
CA ALA A 37 23.57 -20.25 -1.92
C ALA A 37 24.35 -21.52 -1.54
N ALA A 38 25.46 -21.38 -0.79
CA ALA A 38 26.24 -22.52 -0.31
C ALA A 38 25.50 -23.38 0.75
N ILE A 39 24.58 -22.78 1.51
CA ILE A 39 23.70 -23.51 2.44
C ILE A 39 22.63 -24.27 1.65
N GLU A 40 22.01 -23.64 0.65
CA GLU A 40 21.01 -24.26 -0.21
C GLU A 40 21.59 -25.42 -1.03
N GLU A 41 22.83 -25.31 -1.49
CA GLU A 41 23.51 -26.40 -2.21
C GLU A 41 23.73 -27.64 -1.32
N ARG A 42 23.92 -27.45 -0.01
CA ARG A 42 24.13 -28.54 0.96
C ARG A 42 22.83 -29.17 1.47
N ALA A 43 21.70 -28.48 1.34
CA ALA A 43 20.38 -28.95 1.74
C ALA A 43 19.31 -28.40 0.79
N PRO A 44 19.23 -28.93 -0.46
CA PRO A 44 18.23 -28.48 -1.40
C PRO A 44 16.82 -28.75 -0.84
N PRO A 45 15.87 -27.81 -0.97
CA PRO A 45 14.50 -28.06 -0.57
C PRO A 45 13.95 -29.28 -1.33
N PRO A 46 13.06 -30.10 -0.71
CA PRO A 46 12.43 -31.21 -1.39
C PRO A 46 11.79 -30.74 -2.71
N PRO A 47 11.95 -31.49 -3.82
CA PRO A 47 11.51 -31.04 -5.15
C PRO A 47 10.00 -30.78 -5.26
N ASP A 48 9.20 -31.31 -4.33
CA ASP A 48 7.74 -31.18 -4.29
C ASP A 48 7.22 -30.17 -3.24
N GLN A 49 8.09 -29.48 -2.49
CA GLN A 49 7.62 -28.45 -1.56
C GLN A 49 7.32 -27.13 -2.27
N PRO A 50 6.16 -26.49 -2.00
CA PRO A 50 5.88 -25.14 -2.48
C PRO A 50 6.91 -24.15 -1.95
N THR A 51 7.29 -23.18 -2.77
CA THR A 51 8.11 -22.06 -2.30
C THR A 51 7.22 -21.06 -1.55
N THR A 52 7.55 -20.76 -0.30
CA THR A 52 6.85 -19.72 0.47
C THR A 52 7.41 -18.34 0.11
N PHE A 53 6.56 -17.48 -0.42
CA PHE A 53 6.88 -16.07 -0.70
C PHE A 53 6.40 -15.18 0.45
N PHE A 54 7.11 -14.09 0.67
CA PHE A 54 6.70 -13.07 1.63
C PHE A 54 7.17 -11.68 1.20
N GLU A 55 6.38 -10.68 1.58
CA GLU A 55 6.78 -9.27 1.54
C GLU A 55 7.33 -8.88 2.93
N VAL A 56 8.40 -8.08 2.96
CA VAL A 56 8.93 -7.54 4.22
C VAL A 56 8.06 -6.37 4.67
N ASP A 57 7.35 -6.53 5.79
CA ASP A 57 6.53 -5.47 6.38
C ASP A 57 6.76 -5.36 7.91
N ARG A 58 6.32 -4.26 8.50
CA ARG A 58 6.30 -4.03 9.94
C ARG A 58 5.30 -5.00 10.58
N PRO A 59 5.67 -5.69 11.68
CA PRO A 59 4.76 -6.62 12.31
C PRO A 59 3.57 -5.88 12.93
N HIS A 60 2.36 -6.39 12.66
CA HIS A 60 1.13 -5.92 13.30
C HIS A 60 1.17 -6.23 14.80
N ARG A 61 1.22 -5.19 15.63
CA ARG A 61 1.29 -5.32 17.09
C ARG A 61 0.07 -4.64 17.71
N PRO A 62 -0.85 -5.40 18.32
CA PRO A 62 -1.98 -4.79 18.99
C PRO A 62 -1.49 -3.90 20.14
N PRO A 63 -2.16 -2.77 20.43
CA PRO A 63 -1.80 -1.91 21.55
C PRO A 63 -1.72 -2.68 22.88
N PRO A 64 -0.82 -2.31 23.81
CA PRO A 64 -0.73 -2.96 25.12
C PRO A 64 -2.08 -2.99 25.86
N GLY A 65 -2.40 -4.15 26.43
CA GLY A 65 -3.68 -4.38 27.11
C GLY A 65 -4.83 -4.80 26.18
N SER A 66 -4.56 -5.01 24.88
CA SER A 66 -5.53 -5.63 23.97
C SER A 66 -5.61 -7.15 24.20
N PHE A 67 -6.77 -7.74 23.91
CA PHE A 67 -7.00 -9.19 23.91
C PHE A 67 -7.53 -9.67 22.56
N GLY A 68 -7.32 -10.95 22.24
CA GLY A 68 -7.58 -11.53 20.92
C GLY A 68 -6.37 -12.31 20.39
N PRO A 69 -6.29 -12.60 19.09
CA PRO A 69 -7.27 -12.22 18.06
C PRO A 69 -8.53 -13.07 18.12
N CYS A 70 -9.67 -12.46 17.80
CA CYS A 70 -10.79 -13.19 17.22
C CYS A 70 -10.56 -13.29 15.71
N SER A 71 -10.53 -14.51 15.15
CA SER A 71 -10.28 -14.74 13.73
C SER A 71 -11.53 -15.27 13.04
N THR A 72 -11.93 -14.67 11.92
CA THR A 72 -13.10 -15.09 11.13
C THR A 72 -12.73 -15.17 9.67
N VAL A 73 -12.95 -16.32 9.04
CA VAL A 73 -12.79 -16.49 7.59
C VAL A 73 -13.95 -15.77 6.90
N LEU A 74 -13.63 -14.77 6.09
CA LEU A 74 -14.59 -13.98 5.33
C LEU A 74 -14.91 -14.63 3.97
N LEU A 75 -13.90 -15.25 3.35
CA LEU A 75 -14.03 -15.94 2.07
C LEU A 75 -13.00 -17.07 1.97
N SER A 76 -13.41 -18.22 1.44
CA SER A 76 -12.51 -19.28 1.00
C SER A 76 -12.92 -19.66 -0.42
N HIS A 77 -12.01 -19.52 -1.39
CA HIS A 77 -12.35 -19.67 -2.80
C HIS A 77 -11.16 -20.11 -3.65
N SER A 78 -11.44 -20.72 -4.80
CA SER A 78 -10.45 -21.09 -5.81
C SER A 78 -10.66 -20.27 -7.08
N PHE A 79 -9.72 -19.36 -7.37
CA PHE A 79 -9.76 -18.46 -8.52
C PHE A 79 -9.10 -19.14 -9.73
N ALA A 80 -9.92 -19.78 -10.56
CA ALA A 80 -9.51 -20.37 -11.84
C ALA A 80 -9.56 -19.31 -12.96
N TYR A 81 -10.38 -19.49 -14.00
CA TYR A 81 -10.59 -18.44 -15.00
C TYR A 81 -11.59 -17.39 -14.46
N THR A 82 -11.08 -16.26 -13.98
CA THR A 82 -11.86 -15.17 -13.37
C THR A 82 -11.65 -13.82 -14.07
N TYR A 83 -10.69 -13.73 -14.98
CA TYR A 83 -10.51 -12.58 -15.85
C TYR A 83 -11.79 -12.30 -16.66
N THR A 84 -12.20 -11.04 -16.76
CA THR A 84 -13.48 -10.60 -17.39
C THR A 84 -14.75 -11.22 -16.76
N LYS A 85 -14.66 -11.73 -15.52
CA LYS A 85 -15.81 -12.26 -14.77
C LYS A 85 -16.14 -11.37 -13.58
N PRO A 86 -17.37 -11.43 -13.05
CA PRO A 86 -17.72 -10.71 -11.84
C PRO A 86 -16.87 -11.12 -10.64
N PRO A 87 -16.64 -10.19 -9.69
CA PRO A 87 -16.01 -10.51 -8.41
C PRO A 87 -16.77 -11.62 -7.67
N VAL A 88 -16.01 -12.45 -6.94
CA VAL A 88 -16.58 -13.42 -6.02
C VAL A 88 -17.13 -12.67 -4.81
N THR A 89 -18.38 -12.95 -4.45
CA THR A 89 -19.06 -12.24 -3.36
C THR A 89 -19.44 -13.16 -2.21
N ALA A 90 -19.42 -12.61 -1.00
CA ALA A 90 -19.92 -13.27 0.21
C ALA A 90 -20.66 -12.26 1.08
N ALA A 91 -21.77 -12.69 1.69
CA ALA A 91 -22.48 -11.85 2.65
C ALA A 91 -21.60 -11.57 3.87
N TYR A 92 -21.57 -10.32 4.31
CA TYR A 92 -20.84 -9.90 5.50
C TYR A 92 -21.79 -9.58 6.64
N SER A 93 -21.45 -10.11 7.81
CA SER A 93 -21.97 -9.68 9.09
C SER A 93 -20.80 -9.53 10.08
N PRO A 94 -20.82 -8.54 10.99
CA PRO A 94 -19.76 -8.40 11.97
C PRO A 94 -19.53 -9.71 12.76
N PRO A 95 -18.26 -10.11 13.01
CA PRO A 95 -17.96 -11.37 13.69
C PRO A 95 -18.69 -11.51 15.05
N PRO A 96 -19.20 -12.71 15.42
CA PRO A 96 -19.91 -12.91 16.69
C PRO A 96 -19.10 -12.50 17.94
N CYS A 97 -17.77 -12.63 17.87
CA CYS A 97 -16.88 -12.20 18.93
C CYS A 97 -16.86 -10.67 19.13
N LEU A 98 -17.13 -9.87 18.09
CA LEU A 98 -17.29 -8.42 18.25
C LEU A 98 -18.53 -8.14 19.11
N ALA A 99 -19.64 -8.84 18.86
CA ALA A 99 -20.84 -8.73 19.70
C ALA A 99 -20.55 -9.16 21.15
N ALA A 100 -19.81 -10.27 21.34
CA ALA A 100 -19.39 -10.74 22.66
C ALA A 100 -18.46 -9.73 23.37
N ALA A 101 -17.63 -9.00 22.63
CA ALA A 101 -16.78 -7.95 23.16
C ALA A 101 -17.55 -6.66 23.50
N GLY A 102 -18.80 -6.50 23.07
CA GLY A 102 -19.64 -5.31 23.33
C GLY A 102 -20.25 -4.67 22.09
N GLY A 103 -19.84 -5.10 20.88
CA GLY A 103 -20.53 -4.77 19.63
C GLY A 103 -20.31 -3.36 19.08
N HIS A 104 -19.31 -2.62 19.58
CA HIS A 104 -19.00 -1.24 19.16
C HIS A 104 -17.64 -1.17 18.44
N ALA A 105 -17.57 -0.35 17.39
CA ALA A 105 -16.33 -0.10 16.62
C ALA A 105 -15.18 0.39 17.51
N SER A 106 -15.48 1.26 18.49
CA SER A 106 -14.50 1.86 19.41
C SER A 106 -13.77 0.85 20.31
N LEU A 107 -14.27 -0.39 20.40
CA LEU A 107 -13.64 -1.46 21.17
C LEU A 107 -12.55 -2.18 20.38
N ILE A 108 -12.55 -2.06 19.05
CA ILE A 108 -11.54 -2.68 18.19
C ILE A 108 -10.26 -1.85 18.31
N SER A 109 -9.22 -2.42 18.89
CA SER A 109 -7.92 -1.75 19.08
C SER A 109 -6.95 -2.02 17.93
N LEU A 110 -7.14 -3.12 17.20
CA LEU A 110 -6.44 -3.46 15.97
C LEU A 110 -7.33 -4.41 15.15
N ALA A 111 -7.44 -4.16 13.85
CA ALA A 111 -8.04 -5.08 12.88
C ALA A 111 -7.02 -5.40 11.79
N VAL A 112 -6.79 -6.68 11.54
CA VAL A 112 -5.85 -7.16 10.51
C VAL A 112 -6.59 -8.02 9.51
N LEU A 113 -6.54 -7.66 8.24
CA LEU A 113 -7.05 -8.47 7.14
C LEU A 113 -5.89 -9.30 6.58
N GLU A 114 -5.99 -10.62 6.70
CA GLU A 114 -5.00 -11.57 6.19
C GLU A 114 -5.53 -12.25 4.93
N TRP A 115 -4.74 -12.22 3.86
CA TRP A 115 -4.94 -13.02 2.66
C TRP A 115 -3.85 -14.08 2.60
N ARG A 116 -4.25 -15.36 2.55
CA ARG A 116 -3.35 -16.49 2.30
C ARG A 116 -3.75 -17.16 1.00
N ALA A 117 -2.78 -17.47 0.13
CA ALA A 117 -3.07 -18.25 -1.06
C ALA A 117 -1.93 -19.19 -1.45
N ALA A 118 -2.33 -20.27 -2.12
CA ALA A 118 -1.43 -21.22 -2.76
C ALA A 118 -1.77 -21.32 -4.25
N CYS A 119 -0.76 -21.53 -5.09
CA CYS A 119 -0.96 -21.79 -6.52
C CYS A 119 0.05 -22.83 -7.00
N ARG A 120 -0.39 -23.74 -7.85
CA ARG A 120 0.46 -24.71 -8.55
C ARG A 120 0.13 -24.73 -10.02
N GLY A 121 1.15 -24.67 -10.87
CA GLY A 121 1.00 -24.61 -12.32
C GLY A 121 1.82 -23.48 -12.92
N VAL A 122 1.62 -23.25 -14.22
CA VAL A 122 2.23 -22.12 -14.93
C VAL A 122 1.30 -20.93 -14.83
N GLN A 123 1.83 -19.79 -14.39
CA GLN A 123 1.06 -18.56 -14.25
C GLN A 123 1.99 -17.34 -14.13
N TYR A 124 1.53 -16.18 -14.58
CA TYR A 124 2.16 -14.89 -14.27
C TYR A 124 1.53 -14.29 -13.01
N ASP A 125 2.14 -13.24 -12.49
CA ASP A 125 1.55 -12.50 -11.40
C ASP A 125 0.25 -11.78 -11.81
N ARG A 126 -0.71 -11.71 -10.89
CA ARG A 126 -2.08 -11.24 -11.13
C ARG A 126 -2.46 -10.19 -10.11
N ILE A 127 -3.17 -9.15 -10.56
CA ILE A 127 -3.75 -8.15 -9.67
C ILE A 127 -4.99 -8.72 -8.94
N PHE A 128 -5.15 -8.35 -7.68
CA PHE A 128 -6.33 -8.62 -6.89
C PHE A 128 -6.77 -7.42 -6.04
N GLY A 129 -8.05 -7.41 -5.68
CA GLY A 129 -8.67 -6.42 -4.79
C GLY A 129 -9.70 -7.07 -3.86
N VAL A 130 -9.85 -6.48 -2.67
CA VAL A 130 -10.82 -6.86 -1.65
C VAL A 130 -11.62 -5.65 -1.22
N TRP A 131 -12.94 -5.71 -1.33
CA TRP A 131 -13.85 -4.65 -0.88
C TRP A 131 -14.84 -5.17 0.16
N LEU A 132 -15.25 -4.27 1.06
CA LEU A 132 -16.39 -4.47 1.95
C LEU A 132 -17.41 -3.36 1.72
N GLY A 133 -18.60 -3.71 1.24
CA GLY A 133 -19.65 -2.72 0.94
C GLY A 133 -19.24 -1.69 -0.11
N GLY A 134 -18.35 -2.08 -1.03
CA GLY A 134 -17.78 -1.22 -2.06
C GLY A 134 -16.50 -0.49 -1.66
N ALA A 135 -16.17 -0.41 -0.37
CA ALA A 135 -14.95 0.26 0.11
C ALA A 135 -13.75 -0.70 0.02
N GLU A 136 -12.67 -0.27 -0.61
CA GLU A 136 -11.50 -1.13 -0.81
C GLU A 136 -10.69 -1.27 0.47
N LEU A 137 -10.37 -2.50 0.86
CA LEU A 137 -9.58 -2.79 2.05
C LEU A 137 -8.15 -3.18 1.70
N LEU A 138 -7.95 -3.89 0.58
CA LEU A 138 -6.66 -4.43 0.17
C LEU A 138 -6.57 -4.52 -1.36
N ARG A 139 -5.48 -3.98 -1.90
CA ARG A 139 -5.00 -4.20 -3.27
C ARG A 139 -3.67 -4.90 -3.23
N GLY A 140 -3.42 -5.82 -4.15
CA GLY A 140 -2.15 -6.53 -4.20
C GLY A 140 -1.91 -7.19 -5.54
N CYS A 141 -0.68 -7.63 -5.74
CA CYS A 141 -0.30 -8.56 -6.79
C CYS A 141 -0.01 -9.93 -6.18
N THR A 142 -0.45 -11.02 -6.81
CA THR A 142 -0.12 -12.37 -6.35
C THR A 142 1.36 -12.65 -6.54
N ALA A 143 1.94 -13.58 -5.75
CA ALA A 143 3.24 -14.15 -6.11
C ALA A 143 3.18 -14.87 -7.47
N GLU A 144 4.17 -14.63 -8.34
CA GLU A 144 4.36 -15.34 -9.59
C GLU A 144 4.72 -16.83 -9.33
N PRO A 145 3.83 -17.79 -9.70
CA PRO A 145 4.00 -19.18 -9.35
C PRO A 145 5.22 -19.86 -9.99
N ARG A 146 5.71 -20.90 -9.32
CA ARG A 146 6.74 -21.81 -9.81
C ARG A 146 6.13 -23.16 -10.14
N ARG A 147 6.84 -23.96 -10.96
CA ARG A 147 6.41 -25.30 -11.37
C ARG A 147 6.11 -26.24 -10.18
N ASN A 148 6.88 -26.13 -9.10
CA ASN A 148 6.68 -26.91 -7.85
C ASN A 148 5.54 -26.36 -6.96
N GLY A 149 4.98 -25.20 -7.30
CA GLY A 149 3.94 -24.52 -6.53
C GLY A 149 4.51 -23.46 -5.58
N ILE A 150 3.60 -22.60 -5.11
CA ILE A 150 3.90 -21.49 -4.20
C ILE A 150 2.85 -21.40 -3.10
N GLU A 151 3.26 -20.80 -1.99
CA GLU A 151 2.39 -20.31 -0.94
C GLU A 151 2.79 -18.88 -0.59
N TRP A 152 1.83 -18.01 -0.34
CA TRP A 152 2.11 -16.64 0.10
C TRP A 152 1.02 -16.13 1.03
N SER A 153 1.39 -15.16 1.85
CA SER A 153 0.46 -14.48 2.73
C SER A 153 0.79 -13.01 2.84
N VAL A 154 -0.25 -12.17 2.94
CA VAL A 154 -0.13 -10.76 3.26
C VAL A 154 -1.16 -10.39 4.30
N SER A 155 -0.78 -9.48 5.18
CA SER A 155 -1.62 -8.98 6.26
C SER A 155 -1.60 -7.46 6.23
N LYS A 156 -2.78 -6.83 6.20
CA LYS A 156 -2.93 -5.37 6.18
C LYS A 156 -3.68 -4.89 7.41
N ASP A 157 -3.18 -3.82 8.03
CA ASP A 157 -3.90 -3.11 9.09
C ASP A 157 -5.11 -2.39 8.48
N VAL A 158 -6.30 -2.80 8.90
CA VAL A 158 -7.59 -2.26 8.47
C VAL A 158 -8.33 -1.59 9.64
N THR A 159 -7.63 -1.18 10.70
CA THR A 159 -8.21 -0.55 11.90
C THR A 159 -8.93 0.77 11.59
N LYS A 160 -8.50 1.49 10.55
CA LYS A 160 -9.22 2.69 10.10
C LYS A 160 -10.64 2.41 9.59
N TYR A 161 -10.95 1.15 9.25
CA TYR A 161 -12.25 0.70 8.76
C TYR A 161 -13.18 0.15 9.84
N THR A 162 -12.89 0.38 11.12
CA THR A 162 -13.63 -0.24 12.23
C THR A 162 -15.11 0.11 12.27
N SER A 163 -15.52 1.30 11.83
CA SER A 163 -16.94 1.66 11.67
C SER A 163 -17.64 0.77 10.64
N LEU A 164 -16.99 0.51 9.50
CA LEU A 164 -17.47 -0.38 8.45
C LEU A 164 -17.49 -1.85 8.91
N LEU A 165 -16.44 -2.31 9.61
CA LEU A 165 -16.35 -3.67 10.14
C LEU A 165 -17.37 -3.96 11.25
N ALA A 166 -17.76 -2.94 12.00
CA ALA A 166 -18.77 -3.04 13.06
C ALA A 166 -20.19 -2.73 12.57
N ALA A 167 -20.36 -2.32 11.31
CA ALA A 167 -21.65 -1.93 10.76
C ALA A 167 -22.62 -3.12 10.79
N ARG A 168 -23.81 -2.91 11.37
CA ARG A 168 -24.83 -3.96 11.49
C ARG A 168 -25.69 -4.11 10.24
N ASN A 169 -25.60 -3.16 9.32
CA ASN A 169 -26.30 -3.23 8.05
C ASN A 169 -25.71 -4.37 7.21
N PRO A 170 -26.54 -5.16 6.50
CA PRO A 170 -26.03 -6.16 5.57
C PRO A 170 -25.06 -5.51 4.59
N SER A 171 -23.86 -6.09 4.48
CA SER A 171 -22.85 -5.68 3.54
C SER A 171 -22.33 -6.90 2.78
N THR A 172 -21.50 -6.67 1.78
CA THR A 172 -20.95 -7.72 0.93
C THR A 172 -19.44 -7.60 0.88
N ILE A 173 -18.74 -8.70 1.15
CA ILE A 173 -17.35 -8.86 0.77
C ILE A 173 -17.32 -9.17 -0.72
N SER A 174 -16.57 -8.38 -1.49
CA SER A 174 -16.30 -8.63 -2.90
C SER A 174 -14.80 -8.84 -3.08
N VAL A 175 -14.43 -9.89 -3.81
CA VAL A 175 -13.04 -10.24 -4.06
C VAL A 175 -12.86 -10.49 -5.54
N TYR A 176 -11.97 -9.74 -6.17
CA TYR A 176 -11.58 -9.94 -7.56
C TYR A 176 -10.10 -10.30 -7.61
N LEU A 177 -9.78 -11.30 -8.43
CA LEU A 177 -8.42 -11.68 -8.78
C LEU A 177 -8.47 -11.99 -10.27
N GLY A 178 -7.77 -11.20 -11.10
CA GLY A 178 -7.87 -11.26 -12.55
C GLY A 178 -7.11 -12.44 -13.17
N ASN A 179 -7.44 -13.68 -12.80
CA ASN A 179 -6.71 -14.87 -13.23
C ASN A 179 -7.20 -15.41 -14.58
N VAL A 180 -6.24 -15.87 -15.38
CA VAL A 180 -6.48 -16.55 -16.65
C VAL A 180 -6.04 -17.99 -16.50
N VAL A 181 -6.94 -18.93 -16.78
CA VAL A 181 -6.63 -20.36 -16.81
C VAL A 181 -7.02 -20.98 -18.15
N ASP A 182 -6.04 -21.52 -18.86
CA ASP A 182 -6.17 -22.16 -20.17
C ASP A 182 -5.13 -23.28 -20.36
N GLU A 183 -4.85 -23.69 -21.60
CA GLU A 183 -3.89 -24.74 -21.92
C GLU A 183 -2.44 -24.38 -21.56
N GLN A 184 -2.10 -23.09 -21.55
CA GLN A 184 -0.78 -22.56 -21.21
C GLN A 184 -0.70 -22.17 -19.74
N TYR A 185 -1.68 -21.41 -19.25
CA TYR A 185 -1.74 -20.93 -17.88
C TYR A 185 -2.59 -21.88 -17.03
N THR A 186 -1.96 -22.80 -16.33
CA THR A 186 -2.67 -23.85 -15.59
C THR A 186 -2.83 -23.55 -14.09
N GLY A 187 -2.29 -22.41 -13.62
CA GLY A 187 -2.25 -22.05 -12.20
C GLY A 187 -3.60 -21.55 -11.67
N VAL A 188 -4.19 -22.32 -10.74
CA VAL A 188 -5.38 -21.93 -9.97
C VAL A 188 -4.94 -21.43 -8.59
N TYR A 189 -5.39 -20.24 -8.19
CA TYR A 189 -5.13 -19.71 -6.86
C TYR A 189 -6.19 -20.19 -5.87
N HIS A 190 -5.77 -20.93 -4.85
CA HIS A 190 -6.61 -21.32 -3.72
C HIS A 190 -6.36 -20.36 -2.58
N ALA A 191 -7.36 -19.55 -2.23
CA ALA A 191 -7.18 -18.42 -1.31
C ALA A 191 -8.18 -18.42 -0.14
N ASN A 192 -7.69 -17.97 1.01
CA ASN A 192 -8.46 -17.72 2.21
C ASN A 192 -8.26 -16.26 2.66
N LEU A 193 -9.36 -15.56 2.85
CA LEU A 193 -9.41 -14.22 3.41
C LEU A 193 -9.90 -14.30 4.85
N THR A 194 -9.07 -13.88 5.80
CA THR A 194 -9.36 -13.96 7.24
C THR A 194 -9.26 -12.58 7.88
N LEU A 195 -10.24 -12.22 8.71
CA LEU A 195 -10.22 -11.01 9.53
C LEU A 195 -9.84 -11.37 10.97
N HIS A 196 -8.80 -10.72 11.49
CA HIS A 196 -8.35 -10.83 12.87
C HIS A 196 -8.70 -9.54 13.62
N LEU A 197 -9.51 -9.64 14.67
CA LEU A 197 -9.91 -8.53 15.52
C LEU A 197 -9.27 -8.65 16.91
N TYR A 198 -8.63 -7.57 17.36
CA TYR A 198 -8.17 -7.38 18.72
C TYR A 198 -9.00 -6.30 19.39
N PHE A 199 -9.25 -6.49 20.67
CA PHE A 199 -10.17 -5.63 21.43
C PHE A 199 -9.50 -5.05 22.66
N ARG A 200 -10.01 -3.92 23.16
CA ARG A 200 -9.54 -3.27 24.39
C ARG A 200 -10.70 -2.74 25.23
N HIS A 201 -10.62 -2.98 26.55
CA HIS A 201 -11.57 -2.49 27.56
C HIS A 201 -10.85 -1.79 28.73
N PRO A 202 -11.23 -0.56 29.11
CA PRO A 202 -12.15 0.34 28.40
C PRO A 202 -11.55 0.77 27.03
N PRO A 203 -12.39 1.22 26.07
CA PRO A 203 -11.90 1.78 24.83
C PRO A 203 -11.00 2.99 25.13
N GLN A 204 -9.95 3.18 24.32
CA GLN A 204 -9.18 4.41 24.39
C GLN A 204 -10.06 5.54 23.82
N PRO A 205 -10.35 6.61 24.58
CA PRO A 205 -11.14 7.70 24.04
C PRO A 205 -10.37 8.33 22.88
N PRO A 206 -10.90 8.29 21.64
CA PRO A 206 -10.23 8.93 20.54
C PRO A 206 -10.24 10.44 20.78
N HIS A 207 -9.12 11.09 20.53
CA HIS A 207 -9.13 12.54 20.39
C HIS A 207 -10.04 12.89 19.19
N PRO A 208 -10.89 13.92 19.28
CA PRO A 208 -11.82 14.28 18.21
C PRO A 208 -11.11 14.38 16.86
N GLY A 209 -11.54 13.57 15.91
CA GLY A 209 -10.97 13.54 14.56
C GLY A 209 -9.69 12.73 14.41
N LEU A 210 -9.04 12.21 15.44
CA LEU A 210 -7.80 11.40 15.31
C LEU A 210 -8.04 9.87 15.31
N GLY A 211 -9.21 9.41 15.73
CA GLY A 211 -9.60 8.00 15.64
C GLY A 211 -10.09 7.60 14.23
N PRO A 212 -10.46 6.32 14.03
CA PRO A 212 -11.15 5.88 12.81
C PRO A 212 -12.38 6.72 12.49
N ALA A 213 -12.73 6.83 11.21
CA ALA A 213 -13.90 7.56 10.75
C ALA A 213 -15.21 6.89 11.20
N ASP A 214 -16.24 7.70 11.43
CA ASP A 214 -17.58 7.23 11.83
C ASP A 214 -18.33 6.60 10.65
N VAL A 215 -18.09 7.10 9.44
CA VAL A 215 -18.69 6.62 8.20
C VAL A 215 -17.62 6.53 7.12
N ILE A 216 -17.68 5.48 6.31
CA ILE A 216 -16.82 5.27 5.15
C ILE A 216 -17.71 5.07 3.95
N VAL A 217 -17.56 5.92 2.94
CA VAL A 217 -18.34 5.89 1.70
C VAL A 217 -17.41 5.55 0.53
N PRO A 218 -17.71 4.52 -0.26
CA PRO A 218 -16.88 4.16 -1.40
C PRO A 218 -17.02 5.16 -2.54
N VAL A 219 -15.89 5.47 -3.17
CA VAL A 219 -15.75 6.20 -4.44
C VAL A 219 -15.25 5.19 -5.47
N SER A 220 -16.12 4.25 -5.82
CA SER A 220 -15.80 3.09 -6.65
C SER A 220 -17.01 2.70 -7.51
N GLN A 221 -16.80 1.79 -8.45
CA GLN A 221 -17.87 1.17 -9.24
C GLN A 221 -18.76 0.28 -8.36
N SER A 222 -20.02 0.12 -8.77
CA SER A 222 -20.99 -0.74 -8.09
C SER A 222 -21.24 -2.02 -8.87
N LEU A 223 -21.47 -3.13 -8.17
CA LEU A 223 -21.88 -4.41 -8.77
C LEU A 223 -23.23 -4.32 -9.50
N PRO A 224 -23.48 -5.18 -10.51
CA PRO A 224 -22.58 -6.20 -11.06
C PRO A 224 -21.56 -5.62 -12.06
N LEU A 225 -20.36 -6.18 -12.06
CA LEU A 225 -19.25 -5.81 -12.95
C LEU A 225 -18.65 -7.09 -13.54
N ASN A 226 -17.85 -6.97 -14.60
CA ASN A 226 -17.00 -8.06 -15.12
C ASN A 226 -15.51 -7.82 -14.79
N ASP A 227 -15.26 -7.05 -13.74
CA ASP A 227 -13.95 -6.66 -13.22
C ASP A 227 -14.07 -6.32 -11.73
N GLY A 228 -12.97 -5.90 -11.08
CA GLY A 228 -12.99 -5.30 -9.75
C GLY A 228 -13.82 -4.01 -9.66
N LEU A 229 -13.99 -3.48 -8.45
CA LEU A 229 -14.82 -2.29 -8.21
C LEU A 229 -14.08 -0.97 -8.50
N TRP A 230 -12.81 -1.01 -8.91
CA TRP A 230 -12.08 0.16 -9.35
C TRP A 230 -12.60 0.73 -10.67
N PHE A 231 -12.33 2.01 -10.94
CA PHE A 231 -12.42 2.58 -12.28
C PHE A 231 -11.21 2.17 -13.11
N GLN A 232 -11.41 1.94 -14.40
CA GLN A 232 -10.32 1.72 -15.35
C GLN A 232 -10.10 3.01 -16.16
N ILE A 233 -8.90 3.56 -16.11
CA ILE A 233 -8.45 4.70 -16.93
C ILE A 233 -7.57 4.13 -18.05
N GLN A 234 -8.00 4.33 -19.29
CA GLN A 234 -7.37 3.76 -20.49
C GLN A 234 -6.51 4.75 -21.26
N ASN A 235 -6.52 6.03 -20.88
CA ASN A 235 -5.67 7.08 -21.42
C ASN A 235 -5.74 8.34 -20.53
N GLY A 236 -4.94 9.36 -20.84
CA GLY A 236 -4.89 10.62 -20.07
C GLY A 236 -6.14 11.51 -20.11
N GLU A 237 -7.14 11.22 -20.94
CA GLU A 237 -8.43 11.94 -21.00
C GLU A 237 -9.54 11.24 -20.20
N ASP A 238 -9.35 9.98 -19.84
CA ASP A 238 -10.33 9.19 -19.11
C ASP A 238 -10.47 9.65 -17.65
N VAL A 239 -11.70 9.59 -17.14
CA VAL A 239 -12.04 10.00 -15.77
C VAL A 239 -12.89 8.92 -15.09
N GLY A 240 -12.45 8.45 -13.94
CA GLY A 240 -13.23 7.64 -13.02
C GLY A 240 -14.06 8.56 -12.11
N SER A 241 -15.37 8.37 -12.07
CA SER A 241 -16.28 9.27 -11.37
C SER A 241 -17.27 8.52 -10.49
N ALA A 242 -17.50 9.01 -9.27
CA ALA A 242 -18.66 8.65 -8.45
C ALA A 242 -19.35 9.90 -7.92
N SER A 243 -20.68 9.85 -7.78
CA SER A 243 -21.46 10.90 -7.15
C SER A 243 -22.00 10.42 -5.81
N LEU A 244 -21.66 11.13 -4.73
CA LEU A 244 -22.05 10.76 -3.37
C LEU A 244 -22.43 11.99 -2.55
N ALA A 245 -23.33 11.80 -1.59
CA ALA A 245 -23.71 12.85 -0.65
C ALA A 245 -22.93 12.71 0.66
N VAL A 246 -22.52 13.84 1.22
CA VAL A 246 -21.86 13.89 2.53
C VAL A 246 -22.91 14.22 3.60
N PRO A 247 -22.94 13.52 4.75
CA PRO A 247 -23.83 13.85 5.85
C PRO A 247 -23.61 15.30 6.31
N THR A 248 -24.70 16.04 6.49
CA THR A 248 -24.66 17.47 6.80
C THR A 248 -24.07 17.79 8.18
N ASN A 249 -23.82 16.79 9.01
CA ASN A 249 -23.16 16.92 10.32
C ASN A 249 -21.69 16.48 10.29
N ALA A 250 -21.10 16.22 9.12
CA ALA A 250 -19.68 15.91 9.01
C ALA A 250 -18.81 17.12 9.42
N TYR A 251 -17.70 16.85 10.11
CA TYR A 251 -16.74 17.89 10.52
C TYR A 251 -15.30 17.61 10.11
N ARG A 252 -15.00 16.39 9.66
CA ARG A 252 -13.73 16.02 9.01
C ARG A 252 -14.02 15.09 7.85
N ALA A 253 -13.27 15.23 6.76
CA ALA A 253 -13.34 14.36 5.60
C ALA A 253 -11.93 14.11 5.03
N VAL A 254 -11.58 12.84 4.87
CA VAL A 254 -10.31 12.38 4.28
C VAL A 254 -10.62 11.41 3.15
N LEU A 255 -10.03 11.61 1.99
CA LEU A 255 -10.13 10.69 0.87
C LEU A 255 -8.89 9.80 0.82
N GLU A 256 -9.09 8.48 0.89
CA GLU A 256 -8.02 7.49 0.72
C GLU A 256 -8.08 6.93 -0.70
N VAL A 257 -7.05 7.17 -1.50
CA VAL A 257 -6.97 6.74 -2.91
C VAL A 257 -6.17 5.45 -3.04
N TYR A 258 -6.71 4.48 -3.79
CA TYR A 258 -6.04 3.26 -4.21
C TYR A 258 -5.73 3.34 -5.70
N LEU A 259 -4.54 2.87 -6.09
CA LEU A 259 -4.13 2.85 -7.49
C LEU A 259 -3.29 1.62 -7.81
N SER A 260 -3.30 1.22 -9.09
CA SER A 260 -2.35 0.28 -9.69
C SER A 260 -2.28 0.53 -11.19
N TYR A 261 -1.15 0.19 -11.81
CA TYR A 261 -0.84 0.51 -13.20
C TYR A 261 -0.35 -0.75 -13.89
N HIS A 262 -0.84 -1.00 -15.10
CA HIS A 262 -0.66 -2.26 -15.81
C HIS A 262 -0.27 -2.01 -17.26
N ALA A 263 0.05 -3.09 -17.97
CA ALA A 263 0.39 -3.05 -19.39
C ALA A 263 1.56 -2.07 -19.66
N HIS A 264 1.41 -1.08 -20.55
CA HIS A 264 2.53 -0.19 -20.91
C HIS A 264 2.94 0.73 -19.76
N ASP A 265 2.08 0.92 -18.76
CA ASP A 265 2.40 1.67 -17.56
C ASP A 265 2.90 0.79 -16.41
N GLU A 266 3.04 -0.52 -16.55
CA GLU A 266 3.66 -1.36 -15.50
C GLU A 266 5.10 -0.91 -15.17
N PHE A 267 5.80 -0.38 -16.19
CA PHE A 267 7.17 0.13 -16.08
C PHE A 267 7.26 1.62 -16.46
N TRP A 268 6.21 2.41 -16.15
CA TRP A 268 6.09 3.81 -16.59
C TRP A 268 7.36 4.65 -16.36
N TYR A 269 8.12 4.40 -15.29
CA TYR A 269 9.37 5.09 -14.95
C TYR A 269 10.52 4.88 -15.97
N THR A 270 10.40 3.89 -16.85
CA THR A 270 11.32 3.63 -17.97
C THR A 270 10.87 4.26 -19.28
N ASN A 271 9.69 4.87 -19.33
CA ASN A 271 9.12 5.38 -20.56
C ASN A 271 9.88 6.63 -21.06
N THR A 272 10.15 6.68 -22.35
CA THR A 272 10.74 7.84 -23.04
C THR A 272 9.65 8.84 -23.44
N ILE A 273 10.05 10.00 -23.96
CA ILE A 273 9.10 11.04 -24.41
C ILE A 273 8.10 10.52 -25.46
N ASN A 274 8.51 9.55 -26.27
CA ASN A 274 7.68 8.94 -27.30
C ASN A 274 6.62 7.97 -26.72
N SER A 275 6.78 7.56 -25.45
CA SER A 275 5.91 6.63 -24.72
C SER A 275 5.25 7.30 -23.51
N HIS A 276 4.75 8.53 -23.70
CA HIS A 276 4.08 9.34 -22.67
C HIS A 276 4.99 9.76 -21.49
N GLY A 277 6.32 9.62 -21.63
CA GLY A 277 7.30 10.06 -20.64
C GLY A 277 7.24 9.29 -19.31
N PRO A 278 8.22 9.51 -18.41
CA PRO A 278 8.33 8.74 -17.19
C PRO A 278 7.50 9.30 -16.03
N PHE A 279 6.58 10.25 -16.25
CA PHE A 279 5.84 10.89 -15.16
C PHE A 279 4.35 10.57 -15.21
N ARG A 280 3.77 10.22 -14.05
CA ARG A 280 2.34 9.93 -13.85
C ARG A 280 1.85 10.65 -12.60
N GLU A 281 0.70 11.31 -12.70
CA GLU A 281 0.03 11.97 -11.57
C GLU A 281 -1.43 11.53 -11.54
N VAL A 282 -1.89 10.99 -10.41
CA VAL A 282 -3.31 10.75 -10.17
C VAL A 282 -3.90 12.00 -9.53
N THR A 283 -4.84 12.66 -10.18
CA THR A 283 -5.50 13.86 -9.65
C THR A 283 -6.86 13.52 -9.07
N VAL A 284 -7.22 14.20 -7.98
CA VAL A 284 -8.52 14.09 -7.32
C VAL A 284 -9.23 15.44 -7.40
N SER A 285 -10.44 15.45 -7.99
CA SER A 285 -11.26 16.66 -8.08
C SER A 285 -12.65 16.46 -7.48
N ILE A 286 -13.22 17.52 -6.92
CA ILE A 286 -14.59 17.56 -6.38
C ILE A 286 -15.38 18.66 -7.10
N ASP A 287 -16.42 18.27 -7.82
CA ASP A 287 -17.18 19.10 -8.78
C ASP A 287 -16.27 20.05 -9.58
N GLY A 288 -15.20 19.51 -10.16
CA GLY A 288 -14.25 20.23 -11.01
C GLY A 288 -13.09 20.94 -10.30
N ASP A 289 -13.10 21.07 -8.97
CA ASP A 289 -11.99 21.69 -8.23
C ASP A 289 -10.96 20.63 -7.83
N LEU A 290 -9.68 20.84 -8.16
CA LEU A 290 -8.59 19.94 -7.78
C LEU A 290 -8.33 20.04 -6.26
N VAL A 291 -8.58 18.95 -5.52
CA VAL A 291 -8.43 18.93 -4.06
C VAL A 291 -7.16 18.22 -3.59
N GLY A 292 -6.54 17.42 -4.45
CA GLY A 292 -5.29 16.72 -4.15
C GLY A 292 -4.72 15.96 -5.35
N ALA A 293 -3.48 15.51 -5.22
CA ALA A 293 -2.80 14.68 -6.20
C ALA A 293 -2.04 13.53 -5.52
N VAL A 294 -1.78 12.45 -6.24
CA VAL A 294 -0.99 11.31 -5.79
C VAL A 294 0.06 11.00 -6.83
N TRP A 295 1.33 11.00 -6.41
CA TRP A 295 2.44 10.51 -7.23
C TRP A 295 2.85 9.15 -6.69
N PRO A 296 2.62 8.09 -7.48
CA PRO A 296 2.66 6.73 -6.97
C PRO A 296 4.08 6.31 -6.58
N PHE A 297 4.17 5.51 -5.52
CA PHE A 297 5.37 4.74 -5.23
C PHE A 297 5.55 3.71 -6.36
N PRO A 298 6.75 3.58 -6.96
CA PRO A 298 7.00 2.64 -8.05
C PRO A 298 7.10 1.20 -7.50
N VAL A 299 5.96 0.64 -7.10
CA VAL A 299 5.79 -0.78 -6.79
C VAL A 299 6.23 -1.60 -8.00
N ILE A 300 7.14 -2.53 -7.78
CA ILE A 300 7.53 -3.52 -8.78
C ILE A 300 6.77 -4.81 -8.47
N TYR A 301 5.92 -5.25 -9.41
CA TYR A 301 5.16 -6.48 -9.25
C TYR A 301 6.07 -7.71 -9.30
N THR A 302 5.54 -8.86 -8.89
CA THR A 302 6.38 -10.03 -8.61
C THR A 302 6.96 -10.68 -9.89
N GLY A 303 6.41 -10.35 -11.06
CA GLY A 303 6.99 -10.67 -12.36
C GLY A 303 7.81 -9.54 -13.00
N GLY A 304 7.80 -8.33 -12.42
CA GLY A 304 8.35 -7.13 -13.04
C GLY A 304 9.88 -7.10 -13.13
N ILE A 305 10.42 -6.53 -14.22
CA ILE A 305 11.85 -6.40 -14.56
C ILE A 305 12.57 -7.75 -14.72
N ASN A 306 12.63 -8.55 -13.65
CA ASN A 306 13.10 -9.93 -13.65
C ASN A 306 12.48 -10.68 -12.46
N PRO A 307 11.64 -11.71 -12.70
CA PRO A 307 10.99 -12.49 -11.64
C PRO A 307 11.97 -13.14 -10.64
N LEU A 308 13.24 -13.34 -11.03
CA LEU A 308 14.25 -13.92 -10.14
C LEU A 308 14.67 -12.99 -9.01
N LEU A 309 14.46 -11.66 -9.15
CA LEU A 309 14.74 -10.69 -8.09
C LEU A 309 13.74 -10.79 -6.93
N TRP A 310 12.53 -11.32 -7.21
CA TRP A 310 11.39 -11.28 -6.30
C TRP A 310 11.07 -12.64 -5.67
N ARG A 311 12.07 -13.54 -5.62
CA ARG A 311 11.94 -14.93 -5.16
C ARG A 311 12.93 -15.23 -4.04
N PRO A 312 12.47 -15.65 -2.84
CA PRO A 312 11.09 -15.68 -2.34
C PRO A 312 10.60 -14.34 -1.74
N ILE A 313 11.48 -13.32 -1.69
CA ILE A 313 11.16 -12.03 -1.09
C ILE A 313 10.68 -11.10 -2.17
N THR A 314 9.44 -10.60 -2.06
CA THR A 314 8.86 -9.72 -3.08
C THR A 314 9.20 -8.25 -2.85
N GLY A 315 8.96 -7.42 -3.88
CA GLY A 315 9.19 -5.97 -3.81
C GLY A 315 8.30 -5.28 -2.76
N ILE A 316 8.73 -4.10 -2.30
CA ILE A 316 7.99 -3.28 -1.34
C ILE A 316 6.60 -2.94 -1.90
N GLY A 317 5.54 -3.19 -1.14
CA GLY A 317 4.16 -2.91 -1.52
C GLY A 317 3.60 -3.82 -2.61
N SER A 318 4.24 -4.93 -2.95
CA SER A 318 3.79 -5.81 -4.04
C SER A 318 2.60 -6.68 -3.66
N PHE A 319 2.53 -7.19 -2.43
CA PHE A 319 1.37 -7.95 -1.94
C PHE A 319 0.32 -7.06 -1.27
N SER A 320 0.73 -5.92 -0.71
CA SER A 320 -0.16 -4.89 -0.18
C SER A 320 0.21 -3.53 -0.76
N LEU A 321 -0.40 -3.19 -1.89
CA LEU A 321 -0.16 -1.91 -2.57
C LEU A 321 -0.51 -0.72 -1.65
N PRO A 322 0.26 0.37 -1.70
CA PRO A 322 -0.02 1.57 -0.92
C PRO A 322 -1.37 2.21 -1.27
N SER A 323 -1.95 2.87 -0.27
CA SER A 323 -3.07 3.80 -0.41
C SER A 323 -2.63 5.19 0.04
N TYR A 324 -3.29 6.25 -0.44
CA TYR A 324 -2.84 7.63 -0.25
C TYR A 324 -3.95 8.51 0.32
N ASP A 325 -3.70 9.13 1.46
CA ASP A 325 -4.69 9.96 2.16
C ASP A 325 -4.59 11.43 1.71
N ILE A 326 -5.73 12.04 1.39
CA ILE A 326 -5.89 13.46 1.03
C ILE A 326 -6.90 14.08 1.99
N GLU A 327 -6.46 15.08 2.77
CA GLU A 327 -7.33 15.81 3.70
C GLU A 327 -8.21 16.80 2.92
N ILE A 328 -9.52 16.54 2.87
CA ILE A 328 -10.48 17.38 2.16
C ILE A 328 -11.41 18.17 3.09
N THR A 329 -11.16 18.12 4.41
CA THR A 329 -11.88 18.93 5.42
C THR A 329 -12.00 20.43 5.04
N PRO A 330 -10.98 21.10 4.48
CA PRO A 330 -11.10 22.50 4.05
C PRO A 330 -12.22 22.77 3.03
N PHE A 331 -12.67 21.74 2.30
CA PHE A 331 -13.69 21.82 1.24
C PHE A 331 -15.09 21.44 1.72
N LEU A 332 -15.29 21.17 3.03
CA LEU A 332 -16.59 20.78 3.56
C LEU A 332 -17.71 21.80 3.32
N GLU A 333 -17.40 23.09 3.16
CA GLU A 333 -18.41 24.09 2.77
C GLU A 333 -19.18 23.67 1.52
N LYS A 334 -18.47 23.10 0.54
CA LYS A 334 -19.04 22.65 -0.73
C LYS A 334 -19.91 21.41 -0.54
N LEU A 335 -19.53 20.53 0.38
CA LEU A 335 -20.05 19.16 0.51
C LEU A 335 -21.23 19.02 1.49
N LEU A 336 -21.43 19.98 2.40
CA LEU A 336 -22.40 19.89 3.50
C LEU A 336 -23.83 20.32 3.12
N ASP A 337 -24.16 20.42 1.82
CA ASP A 337 -25.48 20.86 1.36
C ASP A 337 -26.53 19.72 1.28
N GLY A 338 -26.10 18.48 1.58
CA GLY A 338 -26.92 17.28 1.58
C GLY A 338 -27.21 16.71 0.19
N LYS A 339 -26.63 17.27 -0.88
CA LYS A 339 -26.74 16.75 -2.26
C LYS A 339 -25.55 15.87 -2.61
N ALA A 340 -25.68 15.20 -3.74
CA ALA A 340 -24.57 14.43 -4.30
C ALA A 340 -23.57 15.35 -4.99
N HIS A 341 -22.29 15.13 -4.69
CA HIS A 341 -21.15 15.80 -5.31
C HIS A 341 -20.34 14.79 -6.12
N LYS A 342 -19.76 15.24 -7.22
CA LYS A 342 -18.97 14.43 -8.14
C LYS A 342 -17.52 14.39 -7.67
N PHE A 343 -17.03 13.19 -7.39
CA PHE A 343 -15.64 12.88 -7.10
C PHE A 343 -15.02 12.27 -8.35
N ASP A 344 -14.03 12.96 -8.90
CA ASP A 344 -13.34 12.61 -10.14
C ASP A 344 -11.90 12.21 -9.86
N LEU A 345 -11.49 11.08 -10.43
CA LEU A 345 -10.15 10.54 -10.41
C LEU A 345 -9.65 10.42 -11.85
N SER A 346 -8.48 10.97 -12.15
CA SER A 346 -7.86 10.91 -13.48
C SER A 346 -6.36 10.76 -13.38
N VAL A 347 -5.70 10.33 -14.46
CA VAL A 347 -4.26 10.08 -14.46
C VAL A 347 -3.57 10.83 -15.60
N THR A 348 -2.74 11.81 -15.25
CA THR A 348 -1.92 12.56 -16.20
C THR A 348 -0.93 11.62 -16.89
N ASN A 349 -0.83 11.75 -18.22
CA ASN A 349 0.02 10.93 -19.09
C ASN A 349 -0.29 9.42 -19.08
N ALA A 350 -1.45 8.99 -18.59
CA ALA A 350 -1.80 7.58 -18.61
C ALA A 350 -1.80 7.02 -20.03
N GLN A 351 -1.33 5.78 -20.11
CA GLN A 351 -1.54 4.88 -21.24
C GLN A 351 -2.77 4.00 -20.92
N ASP A 352 -2.69 2.70 -21.15
CA ASP A 352 -3.81 1.82 -21.45
C ASP A 352 -4.53 1.17 -20.26
N SER A 353 -3.94 1.15 -19.05
CA SER A 353 -4.59 0.48 -17.92
C SER A 353 -4.14 0.94 -16.54
N TRP A 354 -4.85 1.91 -15.98
CA TRP A 354 -4.82 2.23 -14.54
C TRP A 354 -6.10 1.81 -13.86
N LEU A 355 -5.98 1.17 -12.70
CA LEU A 355 -7.11 0.81 -11.86
C LEU A 355 -7.08 1.75 -10.65
N ILE A 356 -8.11 2.57 -10.48
CA ILE A 356 -8.17 3.58 -9.41
C ILE A 356 -9.55 3.64 -8.77
N ASP A 357 -9.59 3.83 -7.46
CA ASP A 357 -10.79 4.14 -6.67
C ASP A 357 -10.38 4.80 -5.36
N ALA A 358 -11.36 5.14 -4.53
CA ALA A 358 -11.09 5.72 -3.23
C ALA A 358 -12.14 5.37 -2.17
N ASN A 359 -11.78 5.62 -0.91
CA ASN A 359 -12.67 5.57 0.24
C ASN A 359 -12.76 6.96 0.87
N LEU A 360 -13.97 7.48 1.00
CA LEU A 360 -14.23 8.72 1.71
C LEU A 360 -14.50 8.44 3.19
N HIS A 361 -13.55 8.81 4.04
CA HIS A 361 -13.59 8.71 5.49
C HIS A 361 -14.20 9.97 6.10
N LEU A 362 -15.27 9.84 6.88
CA LEU A 362 -16.04 10.95 7.43
C LEU A 362 -16.16 10.84 8.95
N TRP A 363 -15.88 11.95 9.65
CA TRP A 363 -16.14 12.10 11.08
C TRP A 363 -17.34 13.01 11.28
N LEU A 364 -18.26 12.59 12.14
CA LEU A 364 -19.57 13.20 12.30
C LEU A 364 -19.71 13.84 13.68
N ASP A 365 -20.38 15.01 13.76
CA ASP A 365 -20.67 15.62 15.05
C ASP A 365 -21.67 14.71 15.81
N PRO A 366 -21.36 14.30 17.05
CA PRO A 366 -22.15 13.33 17.80
C PRO A 366 -23.54 13.85 18.21
N ARG A 367 -23.78 15.16 18.18
CA ARG A 367 -25.13 15.73 18.40
C ARG A 367 -26.04 15.63 17.19
N GLY A 368 -25.50 15.26 16.02
CA GLY A 368 -26.27 15.03 14.79
C GLY A 368 -26.82 16.28 14.12
N ALA A 369 -26.71 17.46 14.73
CA ALA A 369 -27.16 18.70 14.12
C ALA A 369 -26.22 19.11 12.96
N PRO A 370 -26.75 19.71 11.87
CA PRO A 370 -25.93 20.15 10.75
C PRO A 370 -24.79 21.06 11.18
N THR A 371 -23.61 20.83 10.61
CA THR A 371 -22.44 21.68 10.74
C THR A 371 -22.48 22.78 9.67
N THR A 372 -21.76 23.87 9.89
CA THR A 372 -21.53 24.89 8.85
C THR A 372 -20.04 25.02 8.61
N ALA A 373 -19.64 25.29 7.38
CA ALA A 373 -18.23 25.40 7.03
C ALA A 373 -17.99 26.58 6.08
N GLY A 374 -16.74 26.99 5.97
CA GLY A 374 -16.31 28.03 5.05
C GLY A 374 -14.86 27.87 4.64
N ILE A 375 -14.57 28.04 3.36
CA ILE A 375 -13.20 28.09 2.85
C ILE A 375 -12.59 29.47 3.12
N THR A 376 -11.34 29.48 3.57
CA THR A 376 -10.57 30.70 3.89
C THR A 376 -9.55 31.00 2.81
N SER A 377 -8.87 29.98 2.31
CA SER A 377 -7.89 30.10 1.23
C SER A 377 -7.79 28.81 0.45
N TYR A 378 -7.63 28.89 -0.86
CA TYR A 378 -7.38 27.75 -1.74
C TYR A 378 -6.37 28.16 -2.81
N ASP A 379 -5.32 27.36 -2.98
CA ASP A 379 -4.26 27.55 -3.95
C ASP A 379 -3.87 26.19 -4.53
N ALA A 380 -4.09 26.01 -5.83
CA ALA A 380 -3.75 24.79 -6.56
C ALA A 380 -3.24 25.18 -7.96
N PRO A 381 -2.00 25.73 -8.07
CA PRO A 381 -1.42 26.05 -9.36
C PRO A 381 -1.40 24.84 -10.30
N PRO A 382 -1.34 25.08 -11.63
CA PRO A 382 -1.11 24.02 -12.61
C PRO A 382 0.14 23.20 -12.28
N LEU A 383 0.16 21.94 -12.72
CA LEU A 383 1.35 21.09 -12.67
C LEU A 383 2.50 21.78 -13.42
N ASP A 384 3.63 21.96 -12.76
CA ASP A 384 4.86 22.39 -13.40
C ASP A 384 5.65 21.14 -13.80
N THR A 385 5.89 20.94 -15.09
CA THR A 385 6.62 19.78 -15.59
C THR A 385 7.55 20.17 -16.74
N THR A 386 8.74 19.60 -16.73
CA THR A 386 9.75 19.80 -17.77
C THR A 386 10.30 18.46 -18.19
N THR A 387 10.32 18.19 -19.49
CA THR A 387 11.01 17.04 -20.07
C THR A 387 12.04 17.55 -21.08
N ALA A 388 13.28 17.10 -20.93
CA ALA A 388 14.39 17.41 -21.82
C ALA A 388 14.97 16.11 -22.40
N PHE A 389 15.50 16.24 -23.62
CA PHE A 389 16.16 15.17 -24.35
C PHE A 389 17.50 15.67 -24.85
N ARG A 390 18.54 14.83 -24.75
CA ARG A 390 19.85 15.07 -25.34
C ARG A 390 20.42 13.76 -25.89
N PRO A 391 20.91 13.73 -27.14
CA PRO A 391 21.77 12.65 -27.61
C PRO A 391 23.07 12.60 -26.79
N ASP A 392 23.48 11.42 -26.34
CA ASP A 392 24.66 11.23 -25.46
C ASP A 392 25.70 10.27 -26.07
N GLY A 393 25.94 10.42 -27.36
CA GLY A 393 26.85 9.57 -28.14
C GLY A 393 26.11 8.75 -29.20
N PRO A 394 26.84 7.94 -29.99
CA PRO A 394 26.21 7.07 -30.99
C PRO A 394 25.30 6.04 -30.32
N GLY A 395 24.01 6.03 -30.68
CA GLY A 395 23.02 5.09 -30.15
C GLY A 395 22.53 5.39 -28.73
N THR A 396 23.07 6.41 -28.05
CA THR A 396 22.69 6.74 -26.67
C THR A 396 21.81 7.99 -26.63
N GLU A 397 20.70 7.85 -25.93
CA GLU A 397 19.71 8.88 -25.68
C GLU A 397 19.57 9.14 -24.19
N PHE A 398 19.66 10.40 -23.78
CA PHE A 398 19.47 10.80 -22.39
C PHE A 398 18.21 11.65 -22.25
N TYR A 399 17.30 11.19 -21.39
CA TYR A 399 16.06 11.87 -21.04
C TYR A 399 16.13 12.37 -19.61
N TYR A 400 15.62 13.57 -19.37
CA TYR A 400 15.49 14.15 -18.04
C TYR A 400 14.10 14.72 -17.86
N THR A 401 13.40 14.31 -16.80
CA THR A 401 12.05 14.79 -16.48
C THR A 401 11.99 15.30 -15.05
N THR A 402 11.47 16.50 -14.87
CA THR A 402 11.11 17.05 -13.57
C THR A 402 9.64 17.38 -13.50
N ALA A 403 9.08 17.29 -12.30
CA ALA A 403 7.74 17.83 -12.03
C ALA A 403 7.65 18.41 -10.63
N PHE A 404 6.79 19.41 -10.47
CA PHE A 404 6.47 20.03 -9.20
C PHE A 404 4.96 20.32 -9.10
N ARG A 405 4.37 19.96 -7.95
CA ARG A 405 2.98 20.30 -7.60
C ARG A 405 2.92 20.89 -6.20
N ARG A 406 2.06 21.90 -6.04
CA ARG A 406 1.64 22.42 -4.75
C ARG A 406 0.13 22.54 -4.71
N ILE A 407 -0.48 22.08 -3.63
CA ILE A 407 -1.90 22.26 -3.33
C ILE A 407 -2.01 22.69 -1.86
N SER A 408 -2.76 23.73 -1.59
CA SER A 408 -2.99 24.21 -0.22
C SER A 408 -4.42 24.70 -0.07
N ALA A 409 -5.07 24.28 1.01
CA ALA A 409 -6.42 24.74 1.33
C ALA A 409 -6.54 24.98 2.84
N THR A 410 -7.20 26.06 3.22
CA THR A 410 -7.57 26.34 4.61
C THR A 410 -9.07 26.56 4.64
N GLY A 411 -9.76 25.85 5.53
CA GLY A 411 -11.18 26.01 5.76
C GLY A 411 -11.51 25.85 7.24
N TRP A 412 -12.70 26.28 7.62
CA TRP A 412 -13.21 26.11 8.98
C TRP A 412 -14.54 25.39 8.97
N VAL A 413 -14.82 24.66 10.06
CA VAL A 413 -16.08 24.00 10.33
C VAL A 413 -16.56 24.41 11.72
N GLN A 414 -17.79 24.92 11.82
CA GLN A 414 -18.47 25.19 13.06
C GLN A 414 -19.29 23.97 13.46
N THR A 415 -18.93 23.37 14.59
CA THR A 415 -19.56 22.16 15.12
C THR A 415 -20.31 22.48 16.43
N PRO A 416 -21.47 21.85 16.68
CA PRO A 416 -22.17 21.92 17.97
C PRO A 416 -21.38 21.35 19.15
N SER A 417 -20.56 20.31 18.93
CA SER A 417 -19.88 19.57 19.99
C SER A 417 -18.48 20.10 20.30
N TYR A 418 -17.75 20.59 19.29
CA TYR A 418 -16.34 20.97 19.41
C TYR A 418 -16.10 22.46 19.12
N GLY A 419 -17.13 23.21 18.74
CA GLY A 419 -16.99 24.61 18.36
C GLY A 419 -16.38 24.78 16.97
N LYS A 420 -15.71 25.91 16.74
CA LYS A 420 -15.08 26.22 15.45
C LYS A 420 -13.72 25.52 15.36
N ILE A 421 -13.59 24.66 14.37
CA ILE A 421 -12.36 23.97 13.99
C ILE A 421 -11.86 24.61 12.69
N THR A 422 -10.57 24.87 12.57
CA THR A 422 -9.91 25.33 11.33
C THR A 422 -8.89 24.30 10.91
N ALA A 423 -9.01 23.81 9.68
CA ALA A 423 -8.10 22.82 9.10
C ALA A 423 -7.35 23.45 7.93
N THR A 424 -6.04 23.24 7.91
CA THR A 424 -5.16 23.57 6.79
C THR A 424 -4.55 22.29 6.25
N TRP A 425 -4.78 22.03 4.96
CA TRP A 425 -4.14 21.00 4.17
C TRP A 425 -3.06 21.63 3.30
N THR A 426 -1.87 21.03 3.28
CA THR A 426 -0.79 21.41 2.37
C THR A 426 -0.13 20.16 1.80
N GLN A 427 -0.06 20.11 0.48
CA GLN A 427 0.63 19.08 -0.28
C GLN A 427 1.69 19.73 -1.17
N ARG A 428 2.90 19.17 -1.15
CA ARG A 428 4.00 19.54 -2.06
C ARG A 428 4.66 18.28 -2.58
N LEU A 429 4.80 18.18 -3.89
CA LEU A 429 5.33 17.01 -4.57
C LEU A 429 6.45 17.49 -5.52
N SER A 430 7.60 16.82 -5.51
CA SER A 430 8.70 17.06 -6.45
C SER A 430 9.30 15.76 -6.99
N TYR A 431 9.54 15.74 -8.29
CA TYR A 431 9.88 14.54 -9.05
C TYR A 431 11.08 14.86 -9.92
N ASP A 432 12.03 13.93 -9.95
CA ASP A 432 13.21 13.97 -10.77
C ASP A 432 13.43 12.57 -11.36
N ASN A 433 13.63 12.49 -12.67
CA ASN A 433 13.96 11.25 -13.36
C ASN A 433 14.99 11.50 -14.45
N THR A 434 16.03 10.69 -14.46
CA THR A 434 16.95 10.53 -15.58
C THR A 434 16.77 9.14 -16.17
N ASN A 435 16.70 9.05 -17.48
CA ASN A 435 16.56 7.80 -18.21
C ASN A 435 17.53 7.81 -19.39
N GLU A 436 18.54 6.96 -19.34
CA GLU A 436 19.54 6.78 -20.39
C GLU A 436 19.24 5.48 -21.13
N VAL A 437 19.08 5.56 -22.45
CA VAL A 437 18.76 4.43 -23.33
C VAL A 437 19.89 4.31 -24.34
N GLN A 438 20.54 3.15 -24.40
CA GLN A 438 21.57 2.85 -25.38
C GLN A 438 21.07 1.78 -26.35
N ASP A 439 20.59 2.25 -27.50
CA ASP A 439 19.86 1.47 -28.50
C ASP A 439 18.79 0.58 -27.80
N ASP A 440 18.61 -0.65 -28.25
CA ASP A 440 17.75 -1.65 -27.58
C ASP A 440 18.54 -2.53 -26.58
N SER A 441 19.79 -2.16 -26.28
CA SER A 441 20.74 -3.03 -25.59
C SER A 441 20.84 -2.75 -24.09
N GLN A 442 20.65 -1.50 -23.67
CA GLN A 442 20.80 -1.07 -22.29
C GLN A 442 19.89 0.12 -21.96
N GLN A 443 19.41 0.15 -20.71
CA GLN A 443 18.67 1.25 -20.13
C GLN A 443 19.04 1.46 -18.66
N VAL A 444 19.21 2.72 -18.26
CA VAL A 444 19.52 3.14 -16.89
C VAL A 444 18.55 4.22 -16.44
N VAL A 445 17.82 3.96 -15.37
CA VAL A 445 16.86 4.90 -14.77
C VAL A 445 17.31 5.27 -13.37
N ASN A 446 17.27 6.56 -13.07
CA ASN A 446 17.34 7.09 -11.70
C ASN A 446 16.12 7.97 -11.48
N GLN A 447 15.34 7.68 -10.45
CA GLN A 447 14.13 8.42 -10.12
C GLN A 447 14.07 8.72 -8.63
N THR A 448 13.72 9.97 -8.30
CA THR A 448 13.36 10.38 -6.95
C THR A 448 12.01 11.10 -6.96
N THR A 449 11.11 10.67 -6.09
CA THR A 449 9.86 11.38 -5.77
C THR A 449 9.89 11.79 -4.31
N GLU A 450 9.76 13.08 -4.05
CA GLU A 450 9.61 13.64 -2.71
C GLU A 450 8.17 14.10 -2.53
N ALA A 451 7.51 13.61 -1.49
CA ALA A 451 6.14 13.94 -1.16
C ALA A 451 6.05 14.49 0.27
N TYR A 452 5.59 15.72 0.39
CA TYR A 452 5.24 16.37 1.64
C TYR A 452 3.73 16.51 1.73
N SER A 453 3.16 16.04 2.84
CA SER A 453 1.78 16.31 3.22
C SER A 453 1.72 16.84 4.66
N GLY A 454 0.87 17.83 4.89
CA GLY A 454 0.71 18.47 6.18
C GLY A 454 -0.74 18.84 6.45
N VAL A 455 -1.26 18.34 7.56
CA VAL A 455 -2.59 18.68 8.10
C VAL A 455 -2.37 19.41 9.41
N HIS A 456 -2.82 20.65 9.51
CA HIS A 456 -2.80 21.42 10.74
C HIS A 456 -4.22 21.76 11.14
N VAL A 457 -4.66 21.29 12.31
CA VAL A 457 -6.00 21.54 12.82
C VAL A 457 -5.93 22.33 14.12
N SER A 458 -6.71 23.40 14.18
CA SER A 458 -6.79 24.30 15.32
C SER A 458 -8.24 24.54 15.76
N ASP A 459 -8.42 24.80 17.04
CA ASP A 459 -9.69 25.20 17.64
C ASP A 459 -9.51 26.47 18.50
N ARG A 460 -10.49 26.81 19.35
CA ARG A 460 -10.41 27.99 20.22
C ARG A 460 -9.28 27.94 21.25
N GLY A 461 -8.77 26.75 21.58
CA GLY A 461 -7.68 26.51 22.53
C GLY A 461 -6.29 26.50 21.91
N GLY A 462 -6.18 26.56 20.57
CA GLY A 462 -4.90 26.52 19.85
C GLY A 462 -4.85 25.36 18.86
N ILE A 463 -3.68 24.73 18.70
CA ILE A 463 -3.52 23.57 17.82
C ILE A 463 -4.18 22.35 18.48
N ALA A 464 -5.20 21.79 17.83
CA ALA A 464 -5.88 20.57 18.27
C ALA A 464 -5.05 19.33 17.91
N TYR A 465 -4.52 19.27 16.69
CA TYR A 465 -3.53 18.29 16.25
C TYR A 465 -2.80 18.75 14.98
N SER A 466 -1.64 18.14 14.72
CA SER A 466 -0.90 18.33 13.47
C SER A 466 -0.36 16.98 13.00
N GLN A 467 -0.58 16.65 11.73
CA GLN A 467 -0.05 15.44 11.10
C GLN A 467 0.76 15.85 9.88
N VAL A 468 2.06 15.54 9.91
CA VAL A 468 2.98 15.82 8.81
C VAL A 468 3.63 14.53 8.39
N ALA A 469 3.66 14.26 7.09
CA ALA A 469 4.42 13.18 6.51
C ALA A 469 5.38 13.73 5.44
N GLN A 470 6.64 13.35 5.55
CA GLN A 470 7.67 13.52 4.52
C GLN A 470 8.06 12.14 4.01
N GLN A 471 7.89 11.94 2.71
CA GLN A 471 8.11 10.67 2.05
C GLN A 471 9.07 10.86 0.87
N SER A 472 10.04 9.96 0.73
CA SER A 472 10.99 9.93 -0.39
C SER A 472 10.97 8.54 -1.01
N PHE A 473 10.62 8.47 -2.29
CA PHE A 473 10.61 7.25 -3.10
C PHE A 473 11.79 7.30 -4.05
N ARG A 474 12.72 6.35 -3.91
CA ARG A 474 13.90 6.24 -4.77
C ARG A 474 13.83 4.97 -5.58
N LEU A 475 14.20 5.09 -6.85
CA LEU A 475 14.28 3.97 -7.76
C LEU A 475 15.52 4.14 -8.66
N ASP A 476 16.43 3.18 -8.57
CA ASP A 476 17.47 2.97 -9.56
C ASP A 476 17.19 1.66 -10.31
N VAL A 477 17.21 1.70 -11.64
CA VAL A 477 17.04 0.51 -12.49
C VAL A 477 18.14 0.46 -13.53
N PHE A 478 18.79 -0.70 -13.65
CA PHE A 478 19.69 -1.02 -14.74
C PHE A 478 19.19 -2.27 -15.46
N VAL A 479 19.11 -2.19 -16.77
CA VAL A 479 18.67 -3.26 -17.67
C VAL A 479 19.59 -3.24 -18.86
N GLY A 480 20.55 -4.17 -19.00
CA GLY A 480 21.36 -4.20 -20.21
C GLY A 480 22.19 -5.46 -20.45
N VAL A 481 22.76 -5.54 -21.65
CA VAL A 481 23.78 -6.54 -22.01
C VAL A 481 25.13 -6.12 -21.44
N VAL A 482 25.74 -6.95 -20.59
CA VAL A 482 27.01 -6.65 -19.92
C VAL A 482 28.21 -7.36 -20.53
N ASN A 483 27.97 -8.42 -21.31
CA ASN A 483 29.00 -9.14 -22.07
C ASN A 483 28.37 -9.67 -23.35
N GLU A 484 29.08 -9.55 -24.47
CA GLU A 484 28.74 -10.18 -25.74
C GLU A 484 29.99 -10.89 -26.28
N GLU A 485 29.90 -12.20 -26.48
CA GLU A 485 30.98 -13.02 -27.01
C GLU A 485 30.93 -13.06 -28.54
N PHE A 486 32.09 -13.27 -29.19
CA PHE A 486 32.19 -13.39 -30.65
C PHE A 486 31.33 -14.51 -31.27
N ASN A 487 30.87 -15.46 -30.48
CA ASN A 487 29.96 -16.54 -30.91
C ASN A 487 28.47 -16.12 -30.91
N GLY A 488 28.16 -14.87 -30.54
CA GLY A 488 26.80 -14.34 -30.44
C GLY A 488 26.09 -14.65 -29.12
N SER A 489 26.78 -15.26 -28.13
CA SER A 489 26.25 -15.39 -26.79
C SER A 489 26.41 -14.10 -26.00
N TYR A 490 25.45 -13.77 -25.15
CA TYR A 490 25.47 -12.55 -24.37
C TYR A 490 24.93 -12.76 -22.96
N THR A 491 25.38 -11.93 -22.03
CA THR A 491 24.91 -11.90 -20.65
C THR A 491 24.10 -10.64 -20.42
N VAL A 492 22.88 -10.83 -19.91
CA VAL A 492 21.98 -9.74 -19.52
C VAL A 492 22.05 -9.54 -18.02
N ALA A 493 22.29 -8.30 -17.58
CA ALA A 493 22.19 -7.93 -16.17
C ALA A 493 20.96 -7.06 -15.91
N ARG A 494 20.43 -7.21 -14.69
CA ARG A 494 19.29 -6.48 -14.14
C ARG A 494 19.67 -6.10 -12.71
N ASP A 495 19.73 -4.82 -12.41
CA ASP A 495 19.95 -4.29 -11.04
C ASP A 495 18.80 -3.34 -10.71
N VAL A 496 18.28 -3.45 -9.50
CA VAL A 496 17.15 -2.66 -9.01
C VAL A 496 17.46 -2.24 -7.58
N ARG A 497 17.39 -0.93 -7.32
CA ARG A 497 17.40 -0.38 -5.96
C ARG A 497 16.11 0.39 -5.75
N LEU A 498 15.27 -0.13 -4.87
CA LEU A 498 13.99 0.46 -4.52
C LEU A 498 14.02 0.91 -3.06
N GLY A 499 13.64 2.15 -2.79
CA GLY A 499 13.68 2.75 -1.46
C GLY A 499 12.41 3.51 -1.12
N PHE A 500 11.90 3.29 0.09
CA PHE A 500 10.82 4.07 0.71
C PHE A 500 11.33 4.61 2.05
N ALA A 501 11.50 5.92 2.13
CA ALA A 501 11.80 6.62 3.38
C ALA A 501 10.59 7.45 3.79
N GLU A 502 10.25 7.41 5.08
CA GLU A 502 9.13 8.15 5.63
C GLU A 502 9.45 8.68 7.03
N GLU A 503 9.20 9.96 7.23
CA GLU A 503 9.15 10.61 8.54
C GLU A 503 7.73 11.13 8.79
N ARG A 504 7.09 10.64 9.86
CA ARG A 504 5.78 11.12 10.31
C ARG A 504 5.91 11.81 11.67
N VAL A 505 5.31 12.99 11.76
CA VAL A 505 5.13 13.72 13.02
C VAL A 505 3.62 13.86 13.23
N ALA A 506 3.12 13.31 14.34
CA ALA A 506 1.70 13.27 14.68
C ALA A 506 1.45 13.78 16.10
#